data_AF-A0A352EZQ1-F1
#
_entry.id   AF-A0A352EZQ1-F1
#
_cell.length_a   1.000
_cell.length_b   1.000
_cell.length_c   1.000
_cell.angle_alpha   90.00
_cell.angle_beta   90.00
_cell.angle_gamma   90.00
#
_symmetry.space_group_name_H-M   'P 1'
#
loop_
_entity.id
_entity.type
_entity.pdbx_description
1 polymer ?
#
loop_
_entity_poly.entity_id
_entity_poly.type
_entity_poly.pdbx_seq_one_letter_code
_entity_poly.pdbx_strand_id
1 'polypeptide(L)' 'MDEVAELITRVRHEINNPLTGVLGQAQLLLREELNERARKRAEIIEELAIRLRDIVAQLRQVQRPPKKSHS' A
#
# COMPACT_ATOMS: atom_id res chain seq x y z
N MET A 1 -9.35 23.16 5.81
CA MET A 1 -9.69 21.73 5.64
C MET A 1 -9.12 21.18 4.33
N ASP A 2 -9.13 21.96 3.26
CA ASP A 2 -8.64 21.52 1.94
C ASP A 2 -7.11 21.28 1.87
N GLU A 3 -6.30 22.10 2.54
CA GLU A 3 -4.82 21.93 2.58
C GLU A 3 -4.38 20.59 3.20
N VAL A 4 -5.06 20.15 4.26
CA VAL A 4 -4.77 18.87 4.93
C VAL A 4 -5.19 17.69 4.04
N ALA A 5 -6.33 17.82 3.34
CA ALA A 5 -6.81 16.82 2.39
C ALA A 5 -5.87 16.68 1.19
N GLU A 6 -5.37 17.79 0.66
CA GLU A 6 -4.36 17.82 -0.39
C GLU A 6 -3.03 17.20 0.07
N LEU A 7 -2.55 17.53 1.28
CA LEU A 7 -1.33 16.95 1.83
C LEU A 7 -1.46 15.42 1.96
N ILE A 8 -2.56 14.93 2.53
CA ILE A 8 -2.82 13.48 2.65
C ILE A 8 -2.86 12.82 1.27
N THR A 9 -3.43 13.49 0.28
CA THR A 9 -3.50 12.98 -1.10
C THR A 9 -2.10 12.88 -1.71
N ARG A 10 -1.27 13.92 -1.60
CA ARG A 10 0.13 13.91 -2.07
C ARG A 10 0.95 12.82 -1.38
N VAL A 11 0.89 12.74 -0.06
CA VAL A 11 1.60 11.72 0.73
C VAL A 11 1.18 10.31 0.30
N ARG A 12 -0.12 10.07 0.09
CA ARG A 12 -0.59 8.77 -0.44
C ARG A 12 0.01 8.45 -1.80
N HIS A 13 0.05 9.42 -2.71
CA HIS A 13 0.61 9.20 -4.04
C HIS A 13 2.12 8.92 -3.97
N GLU A 14 2.86 9.70 -3.19
CA GLU A 14 4.30 9.54 -3.02
C GLU A 14 4.68 8.22 -2.34
N ILE A 15 3.84 7.67 -1.46
CA ILE A 15 4.07 6.35 -0.84
C ILE A 15 3.65 5.22 -1.77
N ASN A 16 2.52 5.35 -2.48
CA ASN A 16 2.03 4.29 -3.37
C ASN A 16 2.97 4.03 -4.55
N ASN A 17 3.69 5.06 -5.03
CA ASN A 17 4.65 4.91 -6.13
C ASN A 17 5.78 3.91 -5.82
N PRO A 18 6.58 4.08 -4.75
CA PRO A 18 7.61 3.12 -4.38
C PRO A 18 7.01 1.78 -3.92
N LEU A 19 5.84 1.75 -3.26
CA LEU A 19 5.18 0.48 -2.91
C LEU A 19 4.82 -0.36 -4.13
N THR A 20 4.34 0.29 -5.20
CA THR A 20 4.05 -0.39 -6.47
C THR A 20 5.34 -0.99 -7.06
N GLY A 21 6.44 -0.26 -6.99
CA GLY A 21 7.76 -0.75 -7.41
C GLY A 21 8.24 -1.95 -6.60
N VAL A 22 8.18 -1.87 -5.27
CA VAL A 22 8.57 -2.96 -4.35
C VAL A 22 7.72 -4.21 -4.60
N LEU A 23 6.40 -4.05 -4.71
CA LEU A 23 5.48 -5.15 -4.99
C LEU A 23 5.80 -5.80 -6.35
N GLY A 24 5.99 -4.99 -7.39
CA GLY A 24 6.35 -5.48 -8.71
C GLY A 24 7.68 -6.26 -8.71
N GLN A 25 8.70 -5.76 -8.01
CA GLN A 25 9.98 -6.45 -7.88
C GLN A 25 9.86 -7.76 -7.11
N ALA A 26 9.10 -7.80 -6.02
CA ALA A 26 8.85 -9.03 -5.28
C ALA A 26 8.14 -10.08 -6.16
N GLN A 27 7.14 -9.65 -6.93
CA GLN A 27 6.40 -10.51 -7.86
C GLN A 27 7.25 -11.01 -9.04
N LEU A 28 8.14 -10.17 -9.57
CA LEU A 28 9.11 -10.59 -10.59
C LEU A 28 10.09 -11.61 -10.01
N LEU A 29 10.62 -11.36 -8.82
CA LEU A 29 11.56 -12.26 -8.15
C LEU A 29 10.92 -13.63 -7.86
N LEU A 30 9.66 -13.67 -7.44
CA LEU A 30 8.92 -14.92 -7.19
C LEU A 30 8.70 -15.80 -8.43
N ARG A 31 8.85 -15.22 -9.64
CA ARG A 31 8.79 -15.93 -10.92
C ARG A 31 10.13 -16.53 -11.34
N GLU A 32 11.23 -16.17 -10.67
CA GLU A 32 12.54 -16.75 -10.93
C GLU A 32 12.71 -18.11 -10.21
N GLU A 33 13.75 -18.85 -10.60
CA GLU A 33 14.17 -20.04 -9.87
C GLU A 33 14.90 -19.63 -8.58
N LEU A 34 14.17 -19.69 -7.48
CA LEU A 34 14.67 -19.39 -6.13
C LEU A 34 14.80 -20.67 -5.31
N ASN A 35 15.83 -20.73 -4.47
CA ASN A 35 15.83 -21.69 -3.37
C ASN A 35 14.74 -21.33 -2.34
N GLU A 36 14.34 -22.30 -1.52
CA GLU A 36 13.26 -22.16 -0.53
C GLU A 36 13.44 -20.95 0.40
N ARG A 37 14.68 -20.68 0.82
CA ARG A 37 14.99 -19.54 1.71
C ARG A 37 14.76 -18.20 1.02
N ALA A 38 15.16 -18.07 -0.24
CA ALA A 38 14.97 -16.87 -1.04
C ALA A 38 13.49 -16.67 -1.41
N ARG A 39 12.80 -17.75 -1.80
CA ARG A 39 11.35 -17.73 -2.07
C ARG A 39 10.56 -17.23 -0.86
N LYS A 40 10.79 -17.81 0.31
CA LYS A 40 10.13 -17.40 1.56
C LYS A 40 10.39 -15.93 1.92
N ARG A 41 11.58 -15.41 1.63
CA ARG A 41 11.89 -13.98 1.84
C ARG A 41 11.12 -13.10 0.86
N ALA A 42 11.04 -13.48 -0.41
CA ALA A 42 10.30 -12.74 -1.43
C ALA A 42 8.79 -12.71 -1.14
N GLU A 43 8.21 -13.82 -0.68
CA GLU A 43 6.81 -13.90 -0.21
C GLU A 43 6.54 -12.94 0.95
N ILE A 44 7.44 -12.89 1.94
CA ILE A 44 7.34 -11.94 3.07
C ILE A 44 7.40 -10.49 2.57
N ILE A 45 8.26 -10.17 1.61
CA ILE A 45 8.34 -8.82 1.03
C ILE A 45 7.03 -8.46 0.32
N GLU A 46 6.47 -9.37 -0.47
CA GLU A 46 5.18 -9.17 -1.13
C GLU A 46 4.06 -8.92 -0.11
N GLU A 47 3.95 -9.77 0.92
CA GLU A 47 2.94 -9.64 1.97
C GLU A 47 3.03 -8.29 2.70
N LEU A 48 4.25 -7.88 3.07
CA LEU A 48 4.48 -6.59 3.72
C LEU A 48 4.13 -5.40 2.82
N ALA A 49 4.47 -5.48 1.52
CA ALA A 49 4.14 -4.42 0.57
C ALA A 49 2.63 -4.29 0.37
N ILE A 50 1.90 -5.41 0.29
CA ILE A 50 0.44 -5.44 0.23
C ILE A 50 -0.17 -4.82 1.50
N ARG A 51 0.30 -5.22 2.68
CA ARG A 51 -0.18 -4.67 3.95
C ARG A 51 0.05 -3.17 4.06
N LEU A 52 1.21 -2.67 3.64
CA LEU A 52 1.52 -1.24 3.62
C LEU A 52 0.58 -0.47 2.68
N ARG A 53 0.33 -1.00 1.47
CA ARG A 53 -0.64 -0.42 0.53
C ARG A 53 -2.02 -0.30 1.16
N ASP A 54 -2.46 -1.31 1.89
CA ASP A 54 -3.78 -1.33 2.52
C ASP A 54 -3.88 -0.30 3.68
N ILE A 55 -2.83 -0.16 4.49
CA ILE A 55 -2.74 0.88 5.53
C ILE A 55 -2.81 2.28 4.90
N VAL A 56 -2.05 2.51 3.83
CA VAL A 56 -2.04 3.79 3.09
C VAL A 56 -3.41 4.07 2.46
N ALA A 57 -4.13 3.04 2.02
CA ALA A 57 -5.49 3.16 1.50
C ALA A 57 -6.51 3.57 2.59
N GLN A 58 -6.30 3.21 3.85
CA GLN A 58 -7.17 3.59 4.97
C GLN A 58 -7.10 5.08 5.31
N LEU A 59 -6.01 5.78 4.98
CA LEU A 59 -5.89 7.25 5.12
C LEU A 59 -6.97 8.01 4.33
N ARG A 60 -7.59 7.38 3.32
CA ARG A 60 -8.72 7.91 2.56
C ARG A 60 -10.02 7.96 3.37
N GLN A 61 -10.19 7.11 4.37
CA GLN A 61 -11.43 7.00 5.16
C GLN A 61 -11.53 8.09 6.23
N VAL A 62 -10.40 8.61 6.71
CA VAL A 62 -10.34 9.73 7.68
C VAL A 62 -10.98 11.01 7.11
N GLN A 63 -11.03 11.15 5.78
CA GLN A 63 -11.55 12.32 5.08
C GLN A 63 -13.07 12.33 4.88
N ARG A 64 -13.77 11.19 5.02
CA ARG A 64 -15.24 11.16 4.87
C ARG A 64 -15.88 11.19 6.25
N PRO A 65 -16.52 12.30 6.68
CA PRO A 65 -17.36 12.25 7.86
C PRO A 65 -18.40 11.13 7.67
N PRO A 66 -18.68 10.31 8.71
CA PRO A 66 -19.70 9.29 8.60
C PRO A 66 -21.01 9.98 8.20
N LYS A 67 -21.58 9.57 7.06
CA LYS A 67 -22.86 10.07 6.59
C LYS A 67 -23.87 9.74 7.68
N LYS A 68 -24.32 10.73 8.45
CA LYS A 68 -25.40 10.54 9.42
C LYS A 68 -26.61 10.05 8.63
N SER A 69 -26.98 8.78 8.82
CA SER A 69 -28.31 8.33 8.46
C SER A 69 -29.25 9.00 9.44
N HIS A 70 -29.93 10.04 8.97
CA HIS A 70 -31.13 10.53 9.65
C HIS A 70 -32.28 9.65 9.17
N SER A 71 -32.71 8.76 10.07
CA SER A 71 -34.02 8.10 10.02
C SER A 71 -35.13 9.11 10.25
#